data_AF-A0A7C9LFZ8-F1
#
_entry.id   AF-A0A7C9LFZ8-F1
#
_cell.length_a   1.000
_cell.length_b   1.000
_cell.length_c   1.000
_cell.angle_alpha   90.00
_cell.angle_beta   90.00
_cell.angle_gamma   90.00
#
_symmetry.space_group_name_H-M   'P 1'
#
loop_
_entity.id
_entity.type
_entity.pdbx_description
1 polymer ?
#
loop_
_entity_poly.entity_id
_entity_poly.type
_entity_poly.pdbx_seq_one_letter_code
_entity_poly.pdbx_strand_id
1 'polypeptide(L)'
;MHKSAVCLLSVLTLTACAPLQQVRVFPQSPQTPAVAAPAAPTPITTTRGEFHIQADKNDTWNAIGQIVVNTPGVRLDGRAQMLDLYSLHYRGVEFLVMTKALVLSDSIRTTTTRVTAATPAGKPIDTDASAELLALLEAQLPAAIIDVQARFRAEGI
;
A
#
# COMPACT_ATOMS: atom_id res chain seq x y z
N MET A 1 61.32 -6.35 -15.14
CA MET A 1 61.43 -6.55 -16.60
C MET A 1 62.28 -7.79 -16.86
N HIS A 2 61.67 -8.95 -17.16
CA HIS A 2 62.37 -10.12 -17.72
C HIS A 2 61.46 -10.80 -18.76
N LYS A 3 62.09 -11.19 -19.85
CA LYS A 3 61.57 -11.50 -21.19
C LYS A 3 61.22 -12.98 -21.40
N SER A 4 60.58 -13.21 -22.55
CA SER A 4 60.62 -14.40 -23.43
C SER A 4 59.55 -15.47 -23.15
N ALA A 5 58.51 -15.60 -23.99
CA ALA A 5 58.47 -16.08 -25.39
C ALA A 5 58.69 -17.59 -25.51
N VAL A 6 57.71 -18.29 -26.09
CA VAL A 6 57.87 -19.15 -27.29
C VAL A 6 56.50 -19.72 -27.66
N CYS A 7 56.21 -19.56 -28.94
CA CYS A 7 55.07 -20.05 -29.68
C CYS A 7 55.24 -21.55 -29.98
N LEU A 8 54.20 -22.36 -29.82
CA LEU A 8 54.11 -23.63 -30.54
C LEU A 8 52.66 -23.85 -31.00
N LEU A 9 52.48 -23.72 -32.31
CA LEU A 9 51.34 -24.22 -33.04
C LEU A 9 51.20 -25.73 -32.81
N SER A 10 49.96 -26.20 -32.63
CA SER A 10 49.56 -27.56 -32.99
C SER A 10 48.11 -27.54 -33.46
N VAL A 11 47.90 -28.20 -34.59
CA VAL A 11 46.72 -28.16 -35.46
C VAL A 11 46.06 -29.54 -35.46
N LEU A 12 44.72 -29.54 -35.60
CA LEU A 12 43.82 -30.63 -36.03
C LEU A 12 43.58 -31.82 -35.08
N THR A 13 42.31 -32.05 -34.72
CA THR A 13 41.55 -33.27 -35.13
C THR A 13 40.03 -33.08 -34.95
N LEU A 14 39.26 -33.49 -35.96
CA LEU A 14 37.80 -33.62 -35.99
C LEU A 14 37.30 -34.63 -34.94
N THR A 15 36.11 -34.43 -34.35
CA THR A 15 35.10 -35.51 -34.25
C THR A 15 33.70 -34.95 -34.00
N ALA A 16 32.73 -35.50 -34.74
CA ALA A 16 31.31 -35.21 -34.72
C ALA A 16 30.56 -35.88 -33.55
N CYS A 17 29.42 -35.29 -33.17
CA CYS A 17 28.13 -35.91 -32.80
C CYS A 17 27.41 -35.05 -31.74
N ALA A 18 26.48 -34.21 -32.20
CA ALA A 18 25.50 -33.58 -31.34
C ALA A 18 24.40 -34.61 -31.00
N PRO A 19 24.02 -34.80 -29.72
CA PRO A 19 22.90 -35.66 -29.36
C PRO A 19 21.56 -34.96 -29.58
N LEU A 20 20.59 -35.76 -30.02
CA LEU A 20 19.19 -35.42 -30.28
C LEU A 20 18.50 -34.79 -29.05
N GLN A 21 17.86 -33.64 -29.25
CA GLN A 21 16.97 -32.99 -28.27
C GLN A 21 15.70 -33.83 -28.10
N GLN A 22 15.58 -34.44 -26.92
CA GLN A 22 14.42 -35.20 -26.51
C GLN A 22 13.38 -34.26 -25.89
N VAL A 23 12.29 -33.99 -26.62
CA VAL A 23 11.13 -33.23 -26.12
C VAL A 23 10.48 -34.06 -25.00
N ARG A 24 10.62 -33.63 -23.75
CA ARG A 24 9.86 -34.19 -22.63
C ARG A 24 8.49 -33.51 -22.59
N VAL A 25 7.45 -34.26 -22.92
CA VAL A 25 6.06 -33.91 -22.59
C VAL A 25 5.85 -34.26 -21.13
N PHE A 26 5.61 -33.26 -20.28
CA PHE A 26 5.26 -33.49 -18.88
C PHE A 26 3.76 -33.78 -18.75
N PRO A 27 3.34 -34.78 -17.95
CA PRO A 27 1.94 -35.05 -17.69
C PRO A 27 1.31 -33.92 -16.84
N GLN A 28 0.13 -33.46 -17.25
CA GLN A 28 -0.65 -32.44 -16.53
C GLN A 28 -1.10 -32.99 -15.17
N SER A 29 -0.75 -32.29 -14.09
CA SER A 29 -1.22 -32.60 -12.74
C SER A 29 -2.71 -32.27 -12.58
N PRO A 30 -3.46 -33.01 -11.75
CA PRO A 30 -4.88 -32.76 -11.50
C PRO A 30 -5.12 -31.38 -10.87
N GLN A 31 -6.12 -30.66 -11.40
CA GLN A 31 -6.47 -29.31 -10.95
C GLN A 31 -7.06 -29.34 -9.53
N THR A 32 -6.37 -28.68 -8.61
CA THR A 32 -6.83 -28.38 -7.24
C THR A 32 -8.11 -27.52 -7.29
N PRO A 33 -9.10 -27.74 -6.41
CA PRO A 33 -10.33 -26.94 -6.37
C PRO A 33 -10.01 -25.45 -6.18
N ALA A 34 -10.66 -24.61 -6.98
CA ALA A 34 -10.51 -23.16 -6.91
C ALA A 34 -10.89 -22.65 -5.51
N VAL A 35 -9.90 -22.11 -4.80
CA VAL A 35 -10.10 -21.33 -3.58
C VAL A 35 -10.95 -20.11 -3.94
N ALA A 36 -12.01 -19.87 -3.18
CA ALA A 36 -12.91 -18.75 -3.35
C ALA A 36 -12.14 -17.42 -3.42
N ALA A 37 -12.46 -16.61 -4.43
CA ALA A 37 -11.90 -15.28 -4.60
C ALA A 37 -12.20 -14.40 -3.36
N PRO A 38 -11.27 -13.51 -2.97
CA PRO A 38 -11.47 -12.62 -1.84
C PRO A 38 -12.69 -11.72 -2.03
N ALA A 39 -13.38 -11.43 -0.92
CA ALA A 39 -14.57 -10.61 -0.87
C ALA A 39 -14.35 -9.24 -1.56
N ALA A 40 -15.33 -8.82 -2.36
CA ALA A 40 -15.32 -7.52 -3.02
C ALA A 40 -15.19 -6.38 -2.00
N PRO A 41 -14.46 -5.30 -2.33
CA PRO A 41 -14.30 -4.16 -1.44
C PRO A 41 -15.66 -3.53 -1.12
N THR A 42 -15.82 -3.12 0.15
CA THR A 42 -17.00 -2.42 0.66
C THR A 42 -17.26 -1.11 -0.09
N PRO A 43 -18.53 -0.67 -0.21
CA PRO A 43 -18.89 0.51 -0.98
C PRO A 43 -18.23 1.77 -0.42
N ILE A 44 -17.47 2.42 -1.28
CA ILE A 44 -16.89 3.76 -1.13
C ILE A 44 -18.05 4.76 -1.04
N THR A 45 -18.22 5.43 0.10
CA THR A 45 -19.25 6.46 0.29
C THR A 45 -18.57 7.83 0.13
N THR A 46 -18.26 8.21 -1.11
CA THR A 46 -17.51 9.44 -1.41
C THR A 46 -18.36 10.69 -1.18
N THR A 47 -17.93 11.54 -0.25
CA THR A 47 -18.10 12.98 -0.36
C THR A 47 -16.71 13.57 -0.57
N ARG A 48 -16.53 14.58 -1.42
CA ARG A 48 -15.19 15.12 -1.80
C ARG A 48 -14.29 15.50 -0.60
N GLY A 49 -14.86 15.74 0.57
CA GLY A 49 -14.16 16.06 1.81
C GLY A 49 -14.14 14.95 2.89
N GLU A 50 -14.78 13.80 2.67
CA GLU A 50 -14.80 12.70 3.65
C GLU A 50 -15.12 11.31 3.07
N PHE A 51 -14.65 10.28 3.76
CA PHE A 51 -15.03 8.89 3.50
C PHE A 51 -15.08 8.08 4.81
N HIS A 52 -15.69 6.90 4.73
CA HIS A 52 -15.79 5.95 5.84
C HIS A 52 -15.01 4.67 5.54
N ILE A 53 -14.34 4.12 6.55
CA ILE A 53 -13.65 2.84 6.46
C ILE A 53 -14.04 1.94 7.63
N GLN A 54 -14.32 0.66 7.34
CA GLN A 54 -14.66 -0.34 8.34
C GLN A 54 -13.39 -0.85 9.03
N ALA A 55 -12.83 -0.03 9.92
CA ALA A 55 -11.65 -0.35 10.71
C ALA A 55 -11.61 0.47 12.00
N ASP A 56 -10.81 0.00 12.95
CA ASP A 56 -10.51 0.75 14.18
C ASP A 56 -9.80 2.07 13.88
N LYS A 57 -10.07 3.07 14.71
CA LYS A 57 -9.53 4.42 14.54
C LYS A 57 -8.01 4.44 14.71
N ASN A 58 -7.46 3.70 15.66
CA ASN A 58 -6.01 3.70 15.90
C ASN A 58 -5.25 3.02 14.75
N ASP A 59 -5.77 1.90 14.23
CA ASP A 59 -5.20 1.25 13.05
C ASP A 59 -5.25 2.18 11.84
N THR A 60 -6.42 2.80 11.60
CA THR A 60 -6.61 3.78 10.53
C THR A 60 -5.64 4.96 10.67
N TRP A 61 -5.53 5.53 11.87
CA TRP A 61 -4.62 6.65 12.15
C TRP A 61 -3.17 6.26 11.83
N ASN A 62 -2.69 5.13 12.35
CA ASN A 62 -1.35 4.64 12.08
C ASN A 62 -1.10 4.38 10.59
N ALA A 63 -2.08 3.81 9.88
CA ALA A 63 -1.99 3.55 8.45
C ALA A 63 -1.94 4.84 7.63
N ILE A 64 -2.75 5.86 7.96
CA ILE A 64 -2.65 7.20 7.35
C ILE A 64 -1.24 7.73 7.54
N GLY A 65 -0.70 7.66 8.76
CA GLY A 65 0.66 8.09 9.07
C GLY A 65 1.71 7.45 8.16
N GLN A 66 1.58 6.15 7.86
CA GLN A 66 2.48 5.46 6.93
C GLN A 66 2.29 5.88 5.48
N ILE A 67 1.05 6.06 5.04
CA ILE A 67 0.77 6.45 3.66
C ILE A 67 1.31 7.87 3.41
N VAL A 68 1.02 8.83 4.29
CA VAL A 68 1.37 10.24 4.06
C VAL A 68 2.88 10.48 4.04
N VAL A 69 3.67 9.78 4.87
CA VAL A 69 5.13 9.93 4.86
C VAL A 69 5.79 9.31 3.62
N ASN A 70 5.10 8.37 2.97
CA ASN A 70 5.59 7.69 1.77
C ASN A 70 4.97 8.26 0.47
N THR A 71 4.05 9.23 0.57
CA THR A 71 3.37 9.82 -0.58
C THR A 71 4.20 10.98 -1.14
N PRO A 72 4.67 10.92 -2.40
CA PRO A 72 5.41 12.03 -2.99
C PRO A 72 4.61 13.34 -3.01
N GLY A 73 5.26 14.44 -2.67
CA GLY A 73 4.64 15.77 -2.67
C GLY A 73 3.77 16.09 -1.45
N VAL A 74 3.52 15.12 -0.56
CA VAL A 74 2.94 15.36 0.76
C VAL A 74 4.05 15.74 1.73
N ARG A 75 3.85 16.84 2.46
CA ARG A 75 4.68 17.22 3.60
C ARG A 75 3.83 17.08 4.87
N LEU A 76 4.34 16.32 5.83
CA LEU A 76 3.75 16.17 7.15
C LEU A 76 4.38 17.19 8.10
N ASP A 77 3.61 18.17 8.56
CA ASP A 77 4.10 19.20 9.49
C ASP A 77 3.93 18.77 10.94
N GLY A 78 2.91 17.97 11.24
CA GLY A 78 2.68 17.48 12.59
C GLY A 78 1.58 16.44 12.70
N ARG A 79 1.58 15.74 13.84
CA ARG A 79 0.54 14.78 14.23
C ARG A 79 0.14 15.02 15.67
N ALA A 80 -1.15 14.97 15.96
CA ALA A 80 -1.68 15.10 17.32
C ALA A 80 -2.65 13.94 17.59
N GLN A 81 -2.14 12.87 18.18
CA GLN A 81 -2.91 11.64 18.39
C GLN A 81 -4.12 11.87 19.31
N MET A 82 -3.99 12.69 20.36
CA MET A 82 -5.12 13.02 21.25
C MET A 82 -6.25 13.78 20.54
N LEU A 83 -5.94 14.45 19.42
CA LEU A 83 -6.93 15.17 18.60
C LEU A 83 -7.35 14.37 17.36
N ASP A 84 -6.73 13.22 17.13
CA ASP A 84 -6.90 12.35 15.97
C ASP A 84 -6.64 13.04 14.62
N LEU A 85 -5.59 13.87 14.55
CA LEU A 85 -5.30 14.65 13.33
C LEU A 85 -3.85 14.59 12.86
N TYR A 86 -3.69 14.83 11.56
CA TYR A 86 -2.46 15.12 10.85
C TYR A 86 -2.55 16.52 10.24
N SER A 87 -1.50 17.32 10.36
CA SER A 87 -1.34 18.60 9.67
C SER A 87 -0.42 18.39 8.48
N LEU A 88 -0.92 18.70 7.28
CA LEU A 88 -0.29 18.36 6.02
C LEU A 88 -0.23 19.58 5.09
N HIS A 89 0.82 19.65 4.28
CA HIS A 89 0.82 20.39 3.03
C HIS A 89 0.86 19.43 1.83
N TYR A 90 -0.04 19.63 0.87
CA TYR A 90 -0.04 18.89 -0.39
C TYR A 90 -0.41 19.83 -1.54
N ARG A 91 0.40 19.82 -2.60
CA ARG A 91 0.21 20.68 -3.80
C ARG A 91 -0.02 22.17 -3.45
N GLY A 92 0.70 22.67 -2.45
CA GLY A 92 0.63 24.08 -2.01
C GLY A 92 -0.55 24.41 -1.09
N VAL A 93 -1.41 23.44 -0.75
CA VAL A 93 -2.54 23.63 0.16
C VAL A 93 -2.19 23.05 1.53
N GLU A 94 -2.42 23.84 2.58
CA GLU A 94 -2.36 23.38 3.98
C GLU A 94 -3.73 22.91 4.45
N PHE A 95 -3.80 21.72 5.04
CA PHE A 95 -5.02 21.20 5.64
C PHE A 95 -4.75 20.14 6.69
N LEU A 96 -5.81 19.81 7.43
CA LEU A 96 -5.84 18.76 8.42
C LEU A 96 -6.54 17.53 7.85
N VAL A 97 -6.01 16.35 8.13
CA VAL A 97 -6.71 15.07 7.96
C VAL A 97 -7.07 14.56 9.36
N MET A 98 -8.34 14.29 9.59
CA MET A 98 -8.85 13.87 10.90
C MET A 98 -9.49 12.49 10.81
N THR A 99 -9.30 11.67 11.85
CA THR A 99 -9.94 10.36 11.99
C THR A 99 -10.91 10.37 13.17
N LYS A 100 -12.17 9.99 12.99
CA LYS A 100 -13.14 9.89 14.07
C LYS A 100 -13.83 8.53 14.06
N ALA A 101 -13.77 7.83 15.18
CA ALA A 101 -14.55 6.62 15.37
C ALA A 101 -16.04 6.98 15.32
N LEU A 102 -16.81 6.22 14.55
CA LEU A 102 -18.26 6.34 14.51
C LEU A 102 -18.88 5.44 15.59
N VAL A 103 -19.93 5.96 16.22
CA VAL A 103 -20.69 5.21 17.22
C VAL A 103 -21.50 4.13 16.54
N LEU A 104 -21.52 2.93 17.12
CA LEU A 104 -22.35 1.84 16.62
C LEU A 104 -23.83 2.23 16.68
N SER A 105 -24.56 1.89 15.64
CA SER A 105 -25.98 2.20 15.46
C SER A 105 -26.65 1.12 14.61
N ASP A 106 -27.95 1.25 14.37
CA ASP A 106 -28.66 0.34 13.46
C ASP A 106 -28.05 0.30 12.05
N SER A 107 -27.45 1.42 11.62
CA SER A 107 -26.74 1.58 10.35
C SER A 107 -25.24 1.30 10.42
N ILE A 108 -24.61 1.39 11.59
CA ILE A 108 -23.18 1.15 11.81
C ILE A 108 -23.02 -0.03 12.76
N ARG A 109 -22.90 -1.23 12.20
CA ARG A 109 -22.83 -2.49 12.97
C ARG A 109 -21.42 -2.99 13.22
N THR A 110 -20.44 -2.38 12.57
CA THR A 110 -19.03 -2.71 12.68
C THR A 110 -18.23 -1.47 13.05
N THR A 111 -17.09 -1.66 13.71
CA THR A 111 -16.15 -0.58 14.01
C THR A 111 -15.82 0.17 12.72
N THR A 112 -16.19 1.44 12.68
CA THR A 112 -16.08 2.28 11.48
C THR A 112 -15.43 3.59 11.86
N THR A 113 -14.47 4.02 11.05
CA THR A 113 -13.78 5.29 11.19
C THR A 113 -14.17 6.20 10.03
N ARG A 114 -14.52 7.45 10.35
CA ARG A 114 -14.66 8.52 9.38
C ARG A 114 -13.34 9.26 9.23
N VAL A 115 -12.91 9.45 7.99
CA VAL A 115 -11.73 10.24 7.62
C VAL A 115 -12.21 11.49 6.92
N THR A 116 -11.82 12.66 7.41
CA THR A 116 -12.25 13.97 6.86
C THR A 116 -11.07 14.90 6.63
N ALA A 117 -11.18 15.78 5.64
CA ALA A 117 -10.28 16.92 5.49
C ALA A 117 -10.89 18.21 6.07
N ALA A 118 -10.08 19.01 6.73
CA ALA A 118 -10.47 20.30 7.29
C ALA A 118 -9.38 21.36 7.10
N THR A 119 -9.75 22.63 7.08
CA THR A 119 -8.84 23.77 7.21
C THR A 119 -8.13 23.74 8.57
N PRO A 120 -7.00 24.47 8.76
CA PRO A 120 -6.35 24.60 10.07
C PRO A 120 -7.27 25.15 11.18
N ALA A 121 -8.32 25.89 10.80
CA ALA A 121 -9.36 26.36 11.72
C ALA A 121 -10.45 25.31 12.04
N GLY A 122 -10.32 24.07 11.56
CA GLY A 122 -11.24 22.97 11.81
C GLY A 122 -12.52 22.99 10.96
N LYS A 123 -12.64 23.88 9.96
CA LYS A 123 -13.79 23.91 9.04
C LYS A 123 -13.60 22.94 7.88
N PRO A 124 -14.66 22.37 7.29
CA PRO A 124 -14.54 21.56 6.08
C PRO A 124 -13.74 22.28 4.99
N ILE A 125 -12.88 21.54 4.28
CA ILE A 125 -12.12 22.05 3.14
C ILE A 125 -12.51 21.27 1.89
N ASP A 126 -12.70 21.99 0.79
CA ASP A 126 -13.03 21.42 -0.51
C ASP A 126 -12.10 22.00 -1.58
N THR A 127 -10.93 21.38 -1.73
CA THR A 127 -9.92 21.72 -2.76
C THR A 127 -9.56 20.47 -3.55
N ASP A 128 -9.03 20.64 -4.76
CA ASP A 128 -8.54 19.50 -5.55
C ASP A 128 -7.43 18.74 -4.82
N ALA A 129 -6.54 19.45 -4.13
CA ALA A 129 -5.46 18.83 -3.35
C ALA A 129 -6.00 17.95 -2.22
N SER A 130 -6.95 18.46 -1.42
CA SER A 130 -7.55 17.69 -0.33
C SER A 130 -8.36 16.50 -0.84
N ALA A 131 -9.12 16.68 -1.93
CA ALA A 131 -9.90 15.63 -2.56
C ALA A 131 -9.01 14.50 -3.11
N GLU A 132 -7.94 14.86 -3.82
CA GLU A 132 -6.99 13.91 -4.39
C GLU A 132 -6.28 13.10 -3.31
N LEU A 133 -5.83 13.76 -2.23
CA LEU A 133 -5.18 13.06 -1.13
C LEU A 133 -6.16 12.13 -0.40
N LEU A 134 -7.40 12.57 -0.15
CA LEU A 134 -8.41 11.70 0.47
C LEU A 134 -8.73 10.48 -0.41
N ALA A 135 -8.84 10.65 -1.73
CA ALA A 135 -9.04 9.53 -2.65
C ALA A 135 -7.87 8.55 -2.63
N LEU A 136 -6.62 9.05 -2.56
CA LEU A 136 -5.44 8.22 -2.41
C LEU A 136 -5.47 7.43 -1.10
N LEU A 137 -5.81 8.09 0.02
CA LEU A 137 -5.93 7.44 1.32
C LEU A 137 -7.01 6.36 1.30
N GLU A 138 -8.20 6.67 0.79
CA GLU A 138 -9.31 5.72 0.69
C GLU A 138 -8.90 4.46 -0.09
N ALA A 139 -8.14 4.62 -1.18
CA ALA A 139 -7.66 3.50 -1.99
C ALA A 139 -6.58 2.65 -1.28
N GLN A 140 -5.68 3.27 -0.52
CA GLN A 140 -4.52 2.58 0.06
C GLN A 140 -4.75 2.05 1.49
N LEU A 141 -5.66 2.65 2.24
CA LEU A 141 -5.87 2.33 3.65
C LEU A 141 -6.20 0.86 3.92
N PRO A 142 -7.04 0.17 3.13
CA PRO A 142 -7.35 -1.23 3.43
C PRO A 142 -6.10 -2.13 3.51
N ALA A 143 -5.16 -1.96 2.58
CA ALA A 143 -3.91 -2.73 2.59
C ALA A 143 -2.98 -2.27 3.72
N ALA A 144 -2.81 -0.96 3.91
CA ALA A 144 -1.95 -0.41 4.95
C ALA A 144 -2.41 -0.78 6.37
N ILE A 145 -3.72 -0.91 6.59
CA ILE A 145 -4.29 -1.34 7.88
C ILE A 145 -3.92 -2.81 8.17
N ILE A 146 -3.98 -3.69 7.18
CA ILE A 146 -3.56 -5.09 7.32
C ILE A 146 -2.09 -5.16 7.73
N ASP A 147 -1.24 -4.34 7.11
CA ASP A 147 0.19 -4.29 7.41
C ASP A 147 0.46 -3.75 8.83
N VAL A 148 -0.26 -2.70 9.26
CA VAL A 148 -0.19 -2.18 10.64
C VAL A 148 -0.56 -3.25 11.66
N GLN A 149 -1.67 -3.95 11.44
CA GLN A 149 -2.15 -5.00 12.33
C GLN A 149 -1.18 -6.19 12.38
N ALA A 150 -0.61 -6.57 11.23
CA ALA A 150 0.39 -7.63 11.17
C ALA A 150 1.65 -7.25 11.98
N ARG A 151 2.09 -5.99 11.88
CA ARG A 151 3.23 -5.49 12.64
C ARG A 151 2.97 -5.48 14.15
N PHE A 152 1.85 -4.92 14.60
CA PHE A 152 1.52 -4.91 16.03
C PHE A 152 1.40 -6.31 16.62
N ARG A 153 0.78 -7.24 15.88
CA ARG A 153 0.73 -8.65 16.26
C ARG A 153 2.14 -9.26 16.40
N ALA A 154 3.07 -8.92 15.52
CA ALA A 154 4.46 -9.39 15.59
C ALA A 154 5.23 -8.76 16.77
N GLU A 155 4.89 -7.53 17.13
CA GLU A 155 5.48 -6.78 18.25
C GLU A 155 4.86 -7.13 19.61
N GLY A 156 3.75 -7.88 19.63
CA GLY A 156 3.02 -8.26 20.85
C GLY A 156 2.23 -7.10 21.48
N ILE A 157 1.84 -6.12 20.66
CA ILE A 157 1.08 -4.92 21.03
C ILE A 157 -0.38 -5.09 20.60
#